data_AF-V5TBK6-F1
#
_entry.id   AF-V5TBK6-F1
#
_cell.length_a   1.000
_cell.length_b   1.000
_cell.length_c   1.000
_cell.angle_alpha   90.00
_cell.angle_beta   90.00
_cell.angle_gamma   90.00
#
_symmetry.space_group_name_H-M   'P 1'
#
loop_
_entity.id
_entity.type
_entity.pdbx_description
1 polymer ?
#
loop_
_entity_poly.entity_id
_entity_poly.type
_entity_poly.pdbx_seq_one_letter_code
_entity_poly.pdbx_strand_id
1 'polypeptide(L)'
;MIQPLLVVTCLVVFPYQVSSIILESGNVNDYEVVYPQKVTSLPKGAVQQPEQKYEDTMQYEFKVNGEPVVLHLEKNKGLFSEDYSETHYSPDGREITTNPPVEDHCYYHGHIQNEADSTASISACNGLKGHFKLQGETYLIEPLKIPESEAHAVYKYENIEKEDEAPKMCGVTETNWESDEPIRKASQLVATSEQRRNIQKYIELVIVVDNVMFRKYTGNSTAIRTRIYEIVNTLNVVFRNVHIFVALVGIEIWNKKDQIKVKSAESVTLDLFGDWREKDLLRRKRHDNAQLLTGIDLNEQTLGIAPMSGMCKPKSSVGLIQDYCKSYLLVAIVMAHELGHNLGMDHDDGNCICREMPCIMSPEAGSKPAFYFSDCSWNQYQKFRNDIKSKCIDNKPLKTDIVSPAFCGNYFVEEGEECDCGFPGNCRNPCCNATTCKLTPGSECGDGECCDQCRIQTAGTECRPAWDECDVPEYCTGQSAECPTDVLQRNGQPCKNNNGYCYNGVCPILTNQCISLFGSSVTVAPDRCFNNNLQGTENFHCGMENGRYIKCKPQDKKCGRLFCVEPPTGGGINCKSIRSEGDPDHGMVDLGTKCADGKVCNSNRQCVDVNTAY
;
A
#
# COMPACT_ATOMS: atom_id res chain seq x y z
N MET A 1 5.33 76.32 -45.51
CA MET A 1 6.59 75.71 -45.02
C MET A 1 6.23 74.83 -43.86
N ILE A 2 6.07 73.52 -44.08
CA ILE A 2 5.64 72.58 -43.03
C ILE A 2 6.85 71.70 -42.72
N GLN A 3 7.53 72.00 -41.61
CA GLN A 3 8.57 71.17 -41.02
C GLN A 3 7.90 69.96 -40.35
N PRO A 4 8.33 68.72 -40.63
CA PRO A 4 7.78 67.54 -39.98
C PRO A 4 8.48 67.31 -38.63
N LEU A 5 7.69 67.35 -37.55
CA LEU A 5 8.12 66.90 -36.22
C LEU A 5 8.31 65.37 -36.26
N LEU A 6 9.56 64.93 -36.18
CA LEU A 6 9.94 63.55 -35.90
C LEU A 6 9.77 63.29 -34.40
N VAL A 7 8.66 62.67 -34.02
CA VAL A 7 8.43 62.15 -32.66
C VAL A 7 9.12 60.79 -32.57
N VAL A 8 10.29 60.75 -31.93
CA VAL A 8 11.02 59.51 -31.62
C VAL A 8 10.38 58.90 -30.37
N THR A 9 9.50 57.92 -30.57
CA THR A 9 8.97 57.08 -29.47
C THR A 9 10.03 56.05 -29.08
N CYS A 10 10.81 56.36 -28.03
CA CYS A 10 11.63 55.38 -27.32
C CYS A 10 10.71 54.38 -26.61
N LEU A 11 10.48 53.23 -27.24
CA LEU A 11 9.93 52.03 -26.59
C LEU A 11 10.98 51.48 -25.63
N VAL A 12 10.95 51.94 -24.38
CA VAL A 12 11.67 51.30 -23.27
C VAL A 12 10.96 49.97 -23.01
N VAL A 13 11.53 48.89 -23.55
CA VAL A 13 11.15 47.53 -23.22
C VAL A 13 11.64 47.29 -21.78
N PHE A 14 10.74 47.46 -20.82
CA PHE A 14 10.98 46.96 -19.47
C PHE A 14 10.98 45.43 -19.55
N PRO A 15 12.09 44.74 -19.24
CA PRO A 15 12.04 43.31 -19.06
C PRO A 15 11.10 43.09 -17.88
N TYR A 16 9.96 42.42 -18.15
CA TYR A 16 9.14 41.86 -17.09
C TYR A 16 10.09 41.07 -16.21
N GLN A 17 10.36 41.54 -14.99
CA GLN A 17 10.88 40.68 -13.95
C GLN A 17 9.84 39.57 -13.84
N VAL A 18 10.16 38.40 -14.38
CA VAL A 18 9.43 37.18 -14.13
C VAL A 18 9.57 36.99 -12.62
N SER A 19 8.60 37.50 -11.87
CA SER A 19 8.39 37.11 -10.49
C SER A 19 8.38 35.60 -10.51
N SER A 20 9.39 34.97 -9.92
CA SER A 20 9.49 33.52 -9.79
C SER A 20 8.14 33.00 -9.28
N ILE A 21 7.34 32.41 -10.17
CA ILE A 21 6.06 31.85 -9.81
C ILE A 21 6.40 30.64 -8.95
N ILE A 22 6.06 30.70 -7.66
CA ILE A 22 6.29 29.57 -6.75
C ILE A 22 5.32 28.47 -7.17
N LEU A 23 5.88 27.40 -7.72
CA LEU A 23 5.15 26.19 -8.10
C LEU A 23 4.77 25.40 -6.84
N GLU A 24 3.73 24.56 -6.91
CA GLU A 24 3.34 23.76 -5.74
C GLU A 24 4.45 22.79 -5.34
N SER A 25 5.19 22.29 -6.33
CA SER A 25 6.30 21.37 -6.15
C SER A 25 7.52 21.99 -5.47
N GLY A 26 7.57 23.31 -5.32
CA GLY A 26 8.67 24.03 -4.67
C GLY A 26 9.30 25.08 -5.58
N ASN A 27 10.54 25.46 -5.27
CA ASN A 27 11.33 26.34 -6.12
C ASN A 27 11.94 25.52 -7.26
N VAL A 28 11.80 25.99 -8.48
CA VAL A 28 12.31 25.33 -9.68
C VAL A 28 13.20 26.33 -10.42
N ASN A 29 14.43 25.91 -10.71
CA ASN A 29 15.44 26.75 -11.36
C ASN A 29 15.12 27.06 -12.82
N ASP A 30 14.48 26.12 -13.50
CA ASP A 30 14.19 26.21 -14.93
C ASP A 30 12.96 25.36 -15.29
N TYR A 31 12.01 25.98 -16.00
CA TYR A 31 10.79 25.35 -16.49
C TYR A 31 10.33 25.98 -17.81
N GLU A 32 9.73 25.16 -18.66
CA GLU A 32 9.06 25.59 -19.89
C GLU A 32 7.57 25.82 -19.60
N VAL A 33 7.02 26.92 -20.14
CA VAL A 33 5.58 27.16 -20.11
C VAL A 33 4.95 26.50 -21.32
N VAL A 34 4.07 25.53 -21.08
CA VAL A 34 3.38 24.76 -22.12
C VAL A 34 1.87 24.95 -22.02
N TYR A 35 1.17 24.61 -23.10
CA TYR A 35 -0.29 24.65 -23.19
C TYR A 35 -0.77 23.29 -23.68
N PRO A 36 -0.98 22.31 -22.79
CA PRO A 36 -1.46 20.99 -23.16
C PRO A 36 -2.82 21.08 -23.83
N GLN A 37 -2.91 20.61 -25.07
CA GLN A 37 -4.15 20.58 -25.83
C GLN A 37 -4.69 19.16 -25.87
N LYS A 38 -5.95 19.00 -25.46
CA LYS A 38 -6.63 17.70 -25.56
C LYS A 38 -6.84 17.35 -27.03
N VAL A 39 -6.33 16.20 -27.46
CA VAL A 39 -6.49 15.67 -28.82
C VAL A 39 -7.83 14.95 -28.89
N THR A 40 -8.83 15.57 -29.51
CA THR A 40 -10.20 15.01 -29.55
C THR A 40 -10.33 13.91 -30.62
N SER A 41 -10.40 12.64 -30.19
CA SER A 41 -10.61 11.48 -31.09
C SER A 41 -12.09 11.18 -31.37
N LEU A 42 -13.03 11.77 -30.63
CA LEU A 42 -14.47 11.46 -30.74
C LEU A 42 -15.07 12.10 -32.00
N PRO A 43 -15.79 11.31 -32.85
CA PRO A 43 -16.62 11.89 -33.92
C PRO A 43 -17.63 12.85 -33.29
N LYS A 44 -17.78 14.05 -33.88
CA LYS A 44 -18.83 15.00 -33.48
C LYS A 44 -20.18 14.28 -33.43
N GLY A 45 -20.69 13.98 -32.23
CA GLY A 45 -21.96 13.28 -32.03
C GLY A 45 -21.95 12.13 -31.02
N ALA A 46 -20.79 11.69 -30.51
CA ALA A 46 -20.76 10.81 -29.35
C ALA A 46 -21.26 11.59 -28.12
N VAL A 47 -22.44 11.22 -27.62
CA VAL A 47 -23.03 11.80 -26.42
C VAL A 47 -22.21 11.27 -25.23
N GLN A 48 -21.44 12.15 -24.60
CA GLN A 48 -20.86 11.89 -23.28
C GLN A 48 -22.02 11.49 -22.37
N GLN A 49 -21.94 10.33 -21.71
CA GLN A 49 -22.99 9.92 -20.78
C GLN A 49 -23.18 11.07 -19.77
N PRO A 50 -24.41 11.54 -19.51
CA PRO A 50 -24.63 12.75 -18.69
C PRO A 50 -23.99 12.72 -17.29
N GLU A 51 -23.61 11.53 -16.82
CA GLU A 51 -23.11 11.25 -15.48
C GLU A 51 -21.58 11.11 -15.41
N GLN A 52 -20.85 10.97 -16.53
CA GLN A 52 -19.40 10.73 -16.53
C GLN A 52 -18.63 12.01 -16.91
N LYS A 53 -18.05 12.68 -15.90
CA LYS A 53 -17.27 13.92 -16.05
C LYS A 53 -15.90 13.68 -16.68
N TYR A 54 -15.25 12.56 -16.38
CA TYR A 54 -13.91 12.26 -16.88
C TYR A 54 -13.90 11.02 -17.78
N GLU A 55 -13.42 11.21 -19.01
CA GLU A 55 -13.21 10.14 -19.98
C GLU A 55 -12.19 9.11 -19.47
N ASP A 56 -12.36 7.86 -19.90
CA ASP A 56 -11.50 6.76 -19.46
C ASP A 56 -10.15 6.75 -20.17
N THR A 57 -10.13 7.23 -21.41
CA THR A 57 -8.92 7.49 -22.18
C THR A 57 -8.92 8.93 -22.66
N MET A 58 -7.75 9.55 -22.70
CA MET A 58 -7.57 10.88 -23.25
C MET A 58 -6.16 11.04 -23.80
N GLN A 59 -6.00 11.94 -24.76
CA GLN A 59 -4.71 12.29 -25.32
C GLN A 59 -4.47 13.78 -25.14
N TYR A 60 -3.24 14.14 -24.76
CA TYR A 60 -2.80 15.53 -24.68
C TYR A 60 -1.53 15.73 -25.49
N GLU A 61 -1.51 16.78 -26.29
CA GLU A 61 -0.34 17.20 -27.05
C GLU A 61 0.21 18.53 -26.51
N PHE A 62 1.52 18.60 -26.33
CA PHE A 62 2.27 19.82 -26.03
C PHE A 62 3.70 19.69 -26.57
N LYS A 63 4.51 20.73 -26.41
CA LYS A 63 5.93 20.69 -26.80
C LYS A 63 6.82 20.71 -25.57
N VAL A 64 7.89 19.94 -25.61
CA VAL A 64 8.97 19.97 -24.62
C VAL A 64 10.26 20.19 -25.39
N ASN A 65 10.99 21.26 -25.09
CA ASN A 65 12.19 21.68 -25.82
C ASN A 65 11.96 21.81 -27.34
N GLY A 66 10.75 22.22 -27.74
CA GLY A 66 10.35 22.37 -29.14
C GLY A 66 9.88 21.09 -29.85
N GLU A 67 10.10 19.92 -29.27
CA GLU A 67 9.65 18.62 -29.81
C GLU A 67 8.22 18.30 -29.35
N PRO A 68 7.34 17.80 -30.24
CA PRO A 68 5.98 17.43 -29.88
C PRO A 68 5.97 16.17 -28.98
N VAL A 69 5.25 16.27 -27.87
CA VAL A 69 4.98 15.18 -26.93
C VAL A 69 3.48 14.94 -26.94
N VAL A 70 3.07 13.71 -27.25
CA VAL A 70 1.68 13.27 -27.15
C VAL A 70 1.57 12.27 -26.01
N LEU A 71 0.97 12.68 -24.90
CA LEU A 71 0.62 11.82 -23.78
C LEU A 71 -0.66 11.05 -24.09
N HIS A 72 -0.57 9.73 -24.09
CA HIS A 72 -1.73 8.84 -24.06
C HIS A 72 -2.00 8.51 -22.60
N LEU A 73 -3.14 8.97 -22.10
CA LEU A 73 -3.53 8.88 -20.69
C LEU A 73 -4.77 8.03 -20.52
N GLU A 74 -4.72 7.27 -19.45
CA GLU A 74 -5.53 6.10 -19.25
C GLU A 74 -5.91 6.02 -17.77
N LYS A 75 -7.21 6.06 -17.45
CA LYS A 75 -7.67 6.24 -16.07
C LYS A 75 -7.16 5.08 -15.21
N ASN A 76 -6.52 5.35 -14.07
CA ASN A 76 -6.05 4.31 -13.17
C ASN A 76 -7.23 3.73 -12.37
N LYS A 77 -8.09 2.97 -13.04
CA LYS A 77 -9.31 2.45 -12.42
C LYS A 77 -8.95 1.27 -11.52
N GLY A 78 -9.47 1.28 -10.32
CA GLY A 78 -9.06 0.41 -9.21
C GLY A 78 -8.22 1.14 -8.18
N LEU A 79 -7.83 2.40 -8.47
CA LEU A 79 -7.22 3.28 -7.47
C LEU A 79 -8.05 3.31 -6.19
N PHE A 80 -9.37 3.20 -6.29
CA PHE A 80 -10.29 3.09 -5.16
C PHE A 80 -11.03 1.76 -5.22
N SER A 81 -11.21 1.09 -4.08
CA SER A 81 -12.12 -0.06 -3.98
C SER A 81 -13.59 0.38 -3.97
N GLU A 82 -14.51 -0.54 -4.30
CA GLU A 82 -15.96 -0.31 -4.23
C GLU A 82 -16.39 0.16 -2.83
N ASP A 83 -15.77 -0.40 -1.79
CA ASP A 83 -16.07 -0.09 -0.40
C ASP A 83 -15.22 1.07 0.18
N TYR A 84 -14.60 1.88 -0.69
CA TYR A 84 -13.78 3.02 -0.29
C TYR A 84 -14.50 3.93 0.69
N SER A 85 -13.81 4.30 1.77
CA SER A 85 -14.37 5.15 2.81
C SER A 85 -13.38 6.17 3.35
N GLU A 86 -13.92 7.31 3.77
CA GLU A 86 -13.17 8.40 4.40
C GLU A 86 -13.68 8.63 5.81
N THR A 87 -12.79 8.58 6.79
CA THR A 87 -13.09 8.80 8.21
C THR A 87 -12.43 10.09 8.71
N HIS A 88 -13.18 10.88 9.46
CA HIS A 88 -12.70 12.04 10.20
C HIS A 88 -13.47 12.20 11.52
N TYR A 89 -13.08 13.15 12.35
CA TYR A 89 -13.63 13.31 13.69
C TYR A 89 -14.40 14.63 13.85
N SER A 90 -15.56 14.53 14.50
CA SER A 90 -16.37 15.68 14.94
C SER A 90 -15.72 16.42 16.12
N PRO A 91 -16.14 17.67 16.45
CA PRO A 91 -15.59 18.40 17.59
C PRO A 91 -15.72 17.72 18.96
N ASP A 92 -16.74 16.88 19.14
CA ASP A 92 -16.93 16.06 20.34
C ASP A 92 -16.18 14.70 20.29
N GLY A 93 -15.41 14.45 19.23
CA GLY A 93 -14.54 13.28 19.10
C GLY A 93 -15.21 12.02 18.55
N ARG A 94 -16.43 12.11 18.01
CA ARG A 94 -17.08 10.99 17.34
C ARG A 94 -16.51 10.78 15.94
N GLU A 95 -16.43 9.52 15.56
CA GLU A 95 -16.06 9.09 14.21
C GLU A 95 -17.18 9.40 13.22
N ILE A 96 -16.81 10.00 12.10
CA ILE A 96 -17.68 10.24 10.95
C ILE A 96 -17.02 9.56 9.75
N THR A 97 -17.62 8.47 9.30
CA THR A 97 -17.21 7.75 8.08
C THR A 97 -18.19 8.05 6.97
N THR A 98 -17.67 8.37 5.79
CA THR A 98 -18.44 8.63 4.57
C THR A 98 -17.90 7.79 3.42
N ASN A 99 -18.76 7.41 2.47
CA ASN A 99 -18.39 6.72 1.24
C ASN A 99 -18.62 7.68 0.06
N PRO A 100 -17.64 8.52 -0.30
CA PRO A 100 -17.79 9.42 -1.43
C PRO A 100 -17.81 8.63 -2.75
N PRO A 101 -18.55 9.10 -3.77
CA PRO A 101 -18.47 8.51 -5.10
C PRO A 101 -17.07 8.76 -5.68
N VAL A 102 -16.38 7.67 -6.05
CA VAL A 102 -14.98 7.71 -6.52
C VAL A 102 -14.78 7.13 -7.91
N GLU A 103 -15.79 6.49 -8.51
CA GLU A 103 -15.70 5.86 -9.83
C GLU A 103 -15.32 6.86 -10.95
N ASP A 104 -15.91 8.06 -10.92
CA ASP A 104 -15.62 9.13 -11.87
C ASP A 104 -14.48 10.04 -11.39
N HIS A 105 -13.32 9.42 -11.11
CA HIS A 105 -12.10 10.12 -10.71
C HIS A 105 -11.24 10.56 -11.91
N CYS A 106 -10.18 11.32 -11.61
CA CYS A 106 -9.34 12.02 -12.58
C CYS A 106 -7.84 11.70 -12.45
N TYR A 107 -7.48 10.52 -11.94
CA TYR A 107 -6.11 10.00 -11.87
C TYR A 107 -5.86 8.96 -12.97
N TYR A 108 -4.74 9.13 -13.67
CA TYR A 108 -4.40 8.43 -14.90
C TYR A 108 -2.96 7.91 -14.84
N HIS A 109 -2.71 6.80 -15.52
CA HIS A 109 -1.38 6.42 -16.01
C HIS A 109 -1.30 6.63 -17.51
N GLY A 110 -0.13 6.41 -18.09
CA GLY A 110 0.00 6.55 -19.52
C GLY A 110 1.42 6.35 -20.03
N HIS A 111 1.61 6.73 -21.28
CA HIS A 111 2.88 6.70 -21.98
C HIS A 111 2.93 7.82 -23.03
N ILE A 112 4.12 8.08 -23.55
CA ILE A 112 4.34 9.02 -24.64
C ILE A 112 4.27 8.27 -25.96
N GLN A 113 3.53 8.81 -26.93
CA GLN A 113 3.39 8.22 -28.25
C GLN A 113 4.75 8.02 -28.92
N ASN A 114 4.98 6.82 -29.47
CA ASN A 114 6.23 6.42 -30.14
C ASN A 114 7.49 6.42 -29.25
N GLU A 115 7.33 6.53 -27.94
CA GLU A 115 8.44 6.52 -26.98
C GLU A 115 8.41 5.19 -26.21
N ALA A 116 9.28 4.26 -26.58
CA ALA A 116 9.43 3.00 -25.87
C ALA A 116 9.86 3.27 -24.42
N ASP A 117 9.32 2.49 -23.47
CA ASP A 117 9.65 2.57 -22.04
C ASP A 117 9.26 3.89 -21.33
N SER A 118 8.46 4.73 -21.99
CA SER A 118 7.85 5.89 -21.35
C SER A 118 6.75 5.47 -20.38
N THR A 119 6.63 6.24 -19.31
CA THR A 119 5.58 6.08 -18.30
C THR A 119 5.04 7.44 -17.94
N ALA A 120 3.78 7.53 -17.56
CA ALA A 120 3.16 8.73 -17.05
C ALA A 120 2.26 8.40 -15.85
N SER A 121 2.20 9.29 -14.87
CA SER A 121 1.27 9.26 -13.75
C SER A 121 0.74 10.69 -13.55
N ILE A 122 -0.50 10.91 -13.96
CA ILE A 122 -1.09 12.24 -14.16
C ILE A 122 -2.44 12.34 -13.45
N SER A 123 -2.64 13.40 -12.69
CA SER A 123 -3.95 13.92 -12.31
C SER A 123 -4.42 14.91 -13.38
N ALA A 124 -5.65 14.75 -13.87
CA ALA A 124 -6.33 15.69 -14.76
C ALA A 124 -7.45 16.46 -14.04
N CYS A 125 -7.45 16.47 -12.70
CA CYS A 125 -8.56 16.99 -11.90
C CYS A 125 -8.76 18.50 -12.01
N ASN A 126 -7.67 19.27 -12.10
CA ASN A 126 -7.66 20.73 -12.19
C ASN A 126 -6.50 21.18 -13.11
N GLY A 127 -6.49 20.68 -14.35
CA GLY A 127 -5.32 20.72 -15.24
C GLY A 127 -4.43 19.49 -15.04
N LEU A 128 -3.43 19.33 -15.91
CA LEU A 128 -2.50 18.21 -15.86
C LEU A 128 -1.46 18.43 -14.77
N LYS A 129 -1.48 17.58 -13.74
CA LYS A 129 -0.46 17.58 -12.69
C LYS A 129 0.10 16.18 -12.54
N GLY A 130 1.41 16.02 -12.63
CA GLY A 130 2.01 14.72 -12.45
C GLY A 130 3.45 14.61 -12.90
N HIS A 131 3.88 13.39 -13.22
CA HIS A 131 5.19 13.13 -13.81
C HIS A 131 5.08 12.19 -15.00
N PHE A 132 6.04 12.31 -15.92
CA PHE A 132 6.20 11.42 -17.06
C PHE A 132 7.67 11.24 -17.41
N LYS A 133 7.99 10.15 -18.11
CA LYS A 133 9.34 9.81 -18.54
C LYS A 133 9.49 10.01 -20.04
N LEU A 134 10.42 10.87 -20.44
CA LEU A 134 10.75 11.20 -21.83
C LEU A 134 12.27 11.03 -22.00
N GLN A 135 12.69 10.21 -22.97
CA GLN A 135 14.10 9.95 -23.30
C GLN A 135 14.96 9.52 -22.09
N GLY A 136 14.37 8.73 -21.19
CA GLY A 136 15.04 8.27 -19.96
C GLY A 136 14.97 9.26 -18.79
N GLU A 137 14.53 10.49 -19.03
CA GLU A 137 14.52 11.56 -18.02
C GLU A 137 13.11 11.75 -17.44
N THR A 138 13.03 12.02 -16.13
CA THR A 138 11.76 12.31 -15.46
C THR A 138 11.42 13.80 -15.55
N TYR A 139 10.27 14.09 -16.13
CA TYR A 139 9.67 15.40 -16.19
C TYR A 139 8.47 15.49 -15.25
N LEU A 140 8.25 16.67 -14.70
CA LEU A 140 7.03 17.02 -13.97
C LEU A 140 6.24 18.03 -14.80
N ILE A 141 4.92 17.95 -14.65
CA ILE A 141 3.97 18.93 -15.19
C ILE A 141 3.06 19.39 -14.07
N GLU A 142 2.79 20.69 -13.99
CA GLU A 142 1.75 21.21 -13.10
C GLU A 142 1.11 22.51 -13.64
N PRO A 143 -0.16 22.77 -13.33
CA PRO A 143 -0.83 23.99 -13.76
C PRO A 143 -0.21 25.24 -13.13
N LEU A 144 -0.03 26.29 -13.92
CA LEU A 144 0.34 27.60 -13.39
C LEU A 144 -0.90 28.27 -12.78
N LYS A 145 -0.79 28.78 -11.55
CA LYS A 145 -1.87 29.50 -10.85
C LYS A 145 -2.06 30.93 -11.40
N ILE A 146 -2.27 31.04 -12.71
CA ILE A 146 -2.54 32.28 -13.42
C ILE A 146 -4.04 32.32 -13.74
N PRO A 147 -4.77 33.41 -13.37
CA PRO A 147 -6.18 33.53 -13.69
C PRO A 147 -6.47 33.36 -15.18
N GLU A 148 -7.50 32.59 -15.53
CA GLU A 148 -7.98 32.37 -16.91
C GLU A 148 -6.95 31.76 -17.88
N SER A 149 -5.93 31.07 -17.35
CA SER A 149 -4.88 30.47 -18.16
C SER A 149 -4.89 28.93 -18.03
N GLU A 150 -4.82 28.24 -19.17
CA GLU A 150 -4.56 26.78 -19.25
C GLU A 150 -3.06 26.46 -19.31
N ALA A 151 -2.20 27.41 -18.93
CA ALA A 151 -0.76 27.24 -18.96
C ALA A 151 -0.28 26.29 -17.86
N HIS A 152 0.72 25.49 -18.21
CA HIS A 152 1.38 24.55 -17.30
C HIS A 152 2.88 24.82 -17.30
N ALA A 153 3.53 24.51 -16.19
CA ALA A 153 4.99 24.41 -16.13
C ALA A 153 5.39 22.95 -16.40
N VAL A 154 6.31 22.75 -17.33
CA VAL A 154 7.01 21.47 -17.54
C VAL A 154 8.48 21.66 -17.24
N TYR A 155 9.04 20.80 -16.40
CA TYR A 155 10.44 20.88 -16.02
C TYR A 155 10.97 19.50 -15.67
N LYS A 156 12.29 19.35 -15.79
CA LYS A 156 12.93 18.13 -15.35
C LYS A 156 12.98 18.07 -13.83
N TYR A 157 12.88 16.87 -13.28
CA TYR A 157 13.05 16.65 -11.85
C TYR A 157 14.38 17.22 -11.32
N GLU A 158 15.46 17.14 -12.10
CA GLU A 158 16.77 17.69 -11.73
C GLU A 158 16.81 19.22 -11.54
N ASN A 159 15.82 19.95 -12.06
CA ASN A 159 15.75 21.41 -11.95
C ASN A 159 15.06 21.90 -10.66
N ILE A 160 14.48 20.99 -9.86
CA ILE A 160 13.90 21.34 -8.55
C ILE A 160 15.05 21.74 -7.62
N GLU A 161 14.96 22.92 -7.01
CA GLU A 161 15.93 23.34 -5.98
C GLU A 161 15.89 22.32 -4.83
N LYS A 162 17.03 21.70 -4.58
CA LYS A 162 17.21 20.74 -3.49
C LYS A 162 17.65 21.54 -2.26
N GLU A 163 16.92 21.41 -1.16
CA GLU A 163 17.40 21.92 0.12
C GLU A 163 18.65 21.10 0.50
N ASP A 164 19.76 21.79 0.81
CA ASP A 164 21.02 21.17 1.28
C ASP A 164 20.78 20.53 2.66
N GLU A 165 20.15 19.37 2.68
CA GLU A 165 19.90 18.59 3.87
C GLU A 165 20.84 17.37 3.91
N ALA A 166 21.23 17.00 5.13
CA ALA A 166 22.01 15.79 5.37
C ALA A 166 21.26 14.54 4.83
N PRO A 167 21.98 13.48 4.43
CA PRO A 167 21.38 12.29 3.84
C PRO A 167 20.35 11.68 4.78
N LYS A 168 19.08 11.72 4.36
CA LYS A 168 17.97 11.15 5.11
C LYS A 168 17.86 9.66 4.82
N MET A 169 17.48 8.88 5.83
CA MET A 169 17.59 7.41 5.79
C MET A 169 16.26 6.72 6.12
N CYS A 170 16.18 5.43 5.83
CA CYS A 170 15.15 4.57 6.42
C CYS A 170 15.52 4.20 7.86
N GLY A 171 14.53 4.12 8.74
CA GLY A 171 14.70 3.75 10.16
C GLY A 171 14.81 2.24 10.40
N VAL A 172 14.63 1.43 9.35
CA VAL A 172 14.85 -0.03 9.43
C VAL A 172 16.36 -0.28 9.50
N THR A 173 16.83 -0.89 10.59
CA THR A 173 18.23 -1.32 10.72
C THR A 173 18.37 -2.76 10.24
N GLU A 174 19.53 -3.12 9.69
CA GLU A 174 19.86 -4.52 9.37
C GLU A 174 19.66 -5.39 10.62
N THR A 175 18.51 -6.04 10.71
CA THR A 175 18.25 -6.96 11.81
C THR A 175 19.10 -8.18 11.58
N ASN A 176 19.92 -8.54 12.58
CA ASN A 176 20.58 -9.84 12.65
C ASN A 176 19.48 -10.90 12.52
N TRP A 177 19.28 -11.40 11.30
CA TRP A 177 18.49 -12.59 11.02
C TRP A 177 19.24 -13.76 11.67
N GLU A 178 19.08 -13.90 12.98
CA GLU A 178 19.53 -15.05 13.74
C GLU A 178 18.80 -16.26 13.19
N SER A 179 19.45 -16.91 12.23
CA SER A 179 19.35 -18.33 11.95
C SER A 179 17.92 -18.88 11.97
N ASP A 180 17.17 -18.63 10.90
CA ASP A 180 16.23 -19.65 10.47
C ASP A 180 17.09 -20.87 10.07
N GLU A 181 17.21 -21.83 10.99
CA GLU A 181 17.63 -23.17 10.66
C GLU A 181 16.85 -23.57 9.39
N PRO A 182 17.53 -24.11 8.35
CA PRO A 182 16.88 -24.39 7.09
C PRO A 182 15.73 -25.35 7.35
N ILE A 183 14.52 -24.80 7.37
CA ILE A 183 13.28 -25.54 7.58
C ILE A 183 13.33 -26.63 6.52
N ARG A 184 13.52 -27.85 7.02
CA ARG A 184 13.84 -29.06 6.27
C ARG A 184 13.15 -29.01 4.94
N LYS A 185 13.94 -28.90 3.86
CA LYS A 185 13.58 -29.08 2.45
C LYS A 185 12.17 -29.64 2.38
N ALA A 186 11.17 -28.75 2.38
CA ALA A 186 9.85 -29.12 1.96
C ALA A 186 10.12 -29.59 0.54
N SER A 187 10.06 -30.91 0.40
CA SER A 187 10.31 -31.69 -0.79
C SER A 187 9.97 -30.83 -1.99
N GLN A 188 10.89 -30.74 -2.95
CA GLN A 188 10.72 -30.12 -4.27
C GLN A 188 9.39 -30.54 -4.88
N LEU A 189 8.31 -29.94 -4.40
CA LEU A 189 7.00 -29.91 -5.00
C LEU A 189 7.26 -28.87 -6.07
N VAL A 190 7.68 -29.39 -7.22
CA VAL A 190 7.58 -28.71 -8.49
C VAL A 190 6.26 -27.95 -8.45
N ALA A 191 6.35 -26.62 -8.33
CA ALA A 191 5.19 -25.76 -8.19
C ALA A 191 4.16 -26.19 -9.23
N THR A 192 2.99 -26.62 -8.78
CA THR A 192 1.92 -27.03 -9.68
C THR A 192 1.54 -25.83 -10.55
N SER A 193 1.03 -26.09 -11.75
CA SER A 193 0.65 -25.07 -12.73
C SER A 193 -0.28 -23.99 -12.15
N GLU A 194 -1.06 -24.31 -11.11
CA GLU A 194 -1.93 -23.36 -10.38
C GLU A 194 -1.16 -22.29 -9.63
N GLN A 195 -0.06 -22.61 -8.94
CA GLN A 195 0.75 -21.60 -8.22
C GLN A 195 1.49 -20.65 -9.16
N ARG A 196 1.66 -21.04 -10.43
CA ARG A 196 2.20 -20.16 -11.47
C ARG A 196 1.14 -19.25 -12.11
N ARG A 197 -0.16 -19.48 -11.87
CA ARG A 197 -1.25 -18.70 -12.48
C ARG A 197 -1.49 -17.35 -11.78
N ASN A 198 -1.41 -17.25 -10.45
CA ASN A 198 -1.60 -15.97 -9.75
C ASN A 198 -0.29 -15.18 -9.61
N ILE A 199 0.25 -14.71 -10.74
CA ILE A 199 1.43 -13.81 -10.79
C ILE A 199 1.12 -12.50 -10.07
N GLN A 200 -0.14 -12.05 -10.14
CA GLN A 200 -0.62 -10.79 -9.61
C GLN A 200 -0.91 -10.85 -8.11
N LYS A 201 -0.68 -9.73 -7.45
CA LYS A 201 -1.10 -9.47 -6.08
C LYS A 201 -1.78 -8.11 -5.96
N TYR A 202 -2.59 -7.97 -4.93
CA TYR A 202 -3.34 -6.76 -4.63
C TYR A 202 -3.04 -6.33 -3.20
N ILE A 203 -2.90 -5.04 -2.93
CA ILE A 203 -2.76 -4.51 -1.57
C ILE A 203 -3.92 -3.55 -1.34
N GLU A 204 -4.84 -3.95 -0.47
CA GLU A 204 -5.88 -3.09 0.09
C GLU A 204 -5.24 -2.14 1.13
N LEU A 205 -5.00 -0.90 0.71
CA LEU A 205 -4.26 0.10 1.48
C LEU A 205 -5.18 1.08 2.19
N VAL A 206 -4.96 1.29 3.50
CA VAL A 206 -5.52 2.41 4.26
C VAL A 206 -4.44 3.45 4.53
N ILE A 207 -4.71 4.73 4.26
CA ILE A 207 -3.79 5.81 4.60
C ILE A 207 -4.36 6.63 5.75
N VAL A 208 -3.57 6.77 6.81
CA VAL A 208 -3.91 7.54 8.00
C VAL A 208 -3.07 8.80 8.04
N VAL A 209 -3.67 9.93 8.40
CA VAL A 209 -2.99 11.23 8.49
C VAL A 209 -3.09 11.76 9.90
N ASP A 210 -1.94 12.03 10.51
CA ASP A 210 -1.90 12.60 11.85
C ASP A 210 -2.34 14.08 11.90
N ASN A 211 -2.58 14.56 13.11
CA ASN A 211 -3.07 15.91 13.36
C ASN A 211 -2.02 16.98 13.02
N VAL A 212 -0.73 16.65 13.12
CA VAL A 212 0.36 17.57 12.80
C VAL A 212 0.39 17.83 11.30
N MET A 213 0.33 16.79 10.47
CA MET A 213 0.19 16.90 9.02
C MET A 213 -1.11 17.62 8.67
N PHE A 214 -2.23 17.28 9.33
CA PHE A 214 -3.49 17.99 9.09
C PHE A 214 -3.34 19.52 9.27
N ARG A 215 -2.65 19.95 10.33
CA ARG A 215 -2.34 21.38 10.57
C ARG A 215 -1.31 21.94 9.59
N LYS A 216 -0.31 21.15 9.18
CA LYS A 216 0.69 21.51 8.16
C LYS A 216 0.00 21.95 6.85
N TYR A 217 -1.07 21.26 6.46
CA TYR A 217 -1.90 21.62 5.31
C TYR A 217 -3.03 22.60 5.65
N THR A 218 -2.87 23.44 6.68
CA THR A 218 -3.83 24.48 7.11
C THR A 218 -5.23 23.95 7.44
N GLY A 219 -5.33 22.66 7.82
CA GLY A 219 -6.61 21.98 8.06
C GLY A 219 -7.43 21.71 6.80
N ASN A 220 -6.83 21.79 5.61
CA ASN A 220 -7.51 21.57 4.34
C ASN A 220 -7.53 20.07 4.00
N SER A 221 -8.59 19.37 4.40
CA SER A 221 -8.78 17.94 4.09
C SER A 221 -8.77 17.64 2.60
N THR A 222 -9.22 18.57 1.74
CA THR A 222 -9.21 18.36 0.29
C THR A 222 -7.79 18.33 -0.25
N ALA A 223 -6.91 19.22 0.20
CA ALA A 223 -5.50 19.21 -0.20
C ALA A 223 -4.78 17.92 0.24
N ILE A 224 -5.09 17.45 1.45
CA ILE A 224 -4.55 16.19 1.99
C ILE A 224 -5.02 14.99 1.15
N ARG A 225 -6.32 14.92 0.82
CA ARG A 225 -6.87 13.85 -0.04
C ARG A 225 -6.23 13.84 -1.42
N THR A 226 -6.13 15.00 -2.07
CA THR A 226 -5.46 15.11 -3.38
C THR A 226 -4.03 14.60 -3.30
N ARG A 227 -3.27 14.99 -2.27
CA ARG A 227 -1.90 14.50 -2.07
C ARG A 227 -1.85 12.98 -1.91
N ILE A 228 -2.77 12.40 -1.13
CA ILE A 228 -2.85 10.94 -0.95
C ILE A 228 -3.15 10.25 -2.27
N TYR A 229 -4.10 10.75 -3.05
CA TYR A 229 -4.44 10.17 -4.34
C TYR A 229 -3.27 10.23 -5.33
N GLU A 230 -2.54 11.34 -5.36
CA GLU A 230 -1.30 11.48 -6.15
C GLU A 230 -0.21 10.48 -5.70
N ILE A 231 -0.08 10.24 -4.39
CA ILE A 231 0.84 9.23 -3.83
C ILE A 231 0.46 7.83 -4.29
N VAL A 232 -0.79 7.39 -4.06
CA VAL A 232 -1.21 6.03 -4.42
C VAL A 232 -1.22 5.81 -5.94
N ASN A 233 -1.55 6.85 -6.72
CA ASN A 233 -1.43 6.79 -8.17
C ASN A 233 0.04 6.58 -8.60
N THR A 234 1.01 7.08 -7.84
CA THR A 234 2.44 6.84 -8.10
C THR A 234 2.88 5.44 -7.65
N LEU A 235 2.37 4.94 -6.51
CA LEU A 235 2.66 3.59 -6.03
C LEU A 235 2.34 2.52 -7.09
N ASN A 236 1.22 2.67 -7.80
CA ASN A 236 0.85 1.72 -8.86
C ASN A 236 1.81 1.72 -10.06
N VAL A 237 2.54 2.81 -10.33
CA VAL A 237 3.62 2.81 -11.33
C VAL A 237 4.82 2.00 -10.82
N VAL A 238 5.19 2.22 -9.56
CA VAL A 238 6.33 1.57 -8.90
C VAL A 238 6.12 0.05 -8.78
N PHE A 239 4.95 -0.37 -8.29
CA PHE A 239 4.63 -1.77 -8.01
C PHE A 239 4.28 -2.61 -9.24
N ARG A 240 4.09 -1.97 -10.41
CA ARG A 240 3.79 -2.64 -11.68
C ARG A 240 4.82 -3.70 -12.06
N ASN A 241 6.11 -3.42 -11.89
CA ASN A 241 7.19 -4.34 -12.26
C ASN A 241 7.31 -5.57 -11.34
N VAL A 242 6.68 -5.52 -10.16
CA VAL A 242 6.59 -6.67 -9.25
C VAL A 242 5.19 -7.31 -9.28
N HIS A 243 4.35 -6.92 -10.24
CA HIS A 243 2.98 -7.40 -10.46
C HIS A 243 2.08 -7.24 -9.22
N ILE A 244 2.25 -6.12 -8.52
CA ILE A 244 1.38 -5.75 -7.39
C ILE A 244 0.56 -4.52 -7.78
N PHE A 245 -0.73 -4.58 -7.53
CA PHE A 245 -1.64 -3.44 -7.65
C PHE A 245 -2.02 -2.94 -6.25
N VAL A 246 -1.98 -1.63 -6.02
CA VAL A 246 -2.29 -1.00 -4.74
C VAL A 246 -3.62 -0.28 -4.85
N ALA A 247 -4.65 -0.80 -4.17
CA ALA A 247 -5.99 -0.24 -4.13
C ALA A 247 -6.16 0.57 -2.83
N LEU A 248 -6.54 1.84 -2.93
CA LEU A 248 -6.86 2.65 -1.77
C LEU A 248 -8.27 2.30 -1.27
N VAL A 249 -8.36 1.67 -0.11
CA VAL A 249 -9.65 1.25 0.48
C VAL A 249 -10.15 2.20 1.54
N GLY A 250 -9.30 3.08 2.07
CA GLY A 250 -9.77 4.16 2.91
C GLY A 250 -8.73 5.20 3.31
N ILE A 251 -9.23 6.37 3.69
CA ILE A 251 -8.45 7.45 4.30
C ILE A 251 -9.00 7.75 5.68
N GLU A 252 -8.13 7.87 6.67
CA GLU A 252 -8.52 8.38 8.00
C GLU A 252 -7.70 9.60 8.38
N ILE A 253 -8.37 10.74 8.58
CA ILE A 253 -7.73 11.99 8.97
C ILE A 253 -8.03 12.27 10.43
N TRP A 254 -7.00 12.28 11.27
CA TRP A 254 -7.06 12.64 12.68
C TRP A 254 -7.15 14.16 12.86
N ASN A 255 -8.18 14.77 12.28
CA ASN A 255 -8.37 16.23 12.16
C ASN A 255 -8.62 16.97 13.49
N LYS A 256 -8.91 16.28 14.59
CA LYS A 256 -9.12 16.88 15.92
C LYS A 256 -7.99 16.61 16.89
N LYS A 257 -7.61 15.34 17.02
CA LYS A 257 -6.51 14.85 17.84
C LYS A 257 -6.05 13.52 17.24
N ASP A 258 -4.79 13.17 17.48
CA ASP A 258 -4.28 11.86 17.14
C ASP A 258 -4.99 10.78 17.97
N GLN A 259 -5.24 9.63 17.35
CA GLN A 259 -5.80 8.46 18.05
C GLN A 259 -4.72 7.66 18.78
N ILE A 260 -3.45 7.94 18.50
CA ILE A 260 -2.27 7.42 19.21
C ILE A 260 -1.36 8.57 19.68
N LYS A 261 -0.35 8.25 20.49
CA LYS A 261 0.67 9.22 20.90
C LYS A 261 1.82 9.24 19.88
N VAL A 262 1.67 9.99 18.79
CA VAL A 262 2.69 10.17 17.76
C VAL A 262 3.91 10.91 18.36
N LYS A 263 5.11 10.40 18.13
CA LYS A 263 6.41 10.92 18.62
C LYS A 263 7.44 10.93 17.49
N SER A 264 8.48 11.76 17.63
CA SER A 264 9.65 11.75 16.75
C SER A 264 10.46 10.45 16.81
N ALA A 265 10.38 9.69 17.92
CA ALA A 265 10.92 8.34 17.97
C ALA A 265 10.04 7.41 17.12
N GLU A 266 10.51 7.15 15.90
CA GLU A 266 9.84 6.44 14.81
C GLU A 266 9.44 5.02 15.21
N SER A 267 10.33 4.25 15.85
CA SER A 267 10.05 2.89 16.34
C SER A 267 8.89 2.84 17.35
N VAL A 268 8.82 3.83 18.25
CA VAL A 268 7.74 3.94 19.25
C VAL A 268 6.41 4.30 18.58
N THR A 269 6.43 5.21 17.60
CA THR A 269 5.22 5.60 16.88
C THR A 269 4.68 4.46 16.01
N LEU A 270 5.56 3.76 15.30
CA LEU A 270 5.21 2.61 14.47
C LEU A 270 4.53 1.52 15.29
N ASP A 271 5.09 1.22 16.47
CA ASP A 271 4.53 0.23 17.39
C ASP A 271 3.13 0.61 17.87
N LEU A 272 2.96 1.85 18.34
CA LEU A 272 1.65 2.37 18.76
C LEU A 272 0.63 2.38 17.62
N PHE A 273 1.07 2.63 16.39
CA PHE A 273 0.21 2.60 15.21
C PHE A 273 -0.22 1.18 14.85
N GLY A 274 0.69 0.20 14.92
CA GLY A 274 0.36 -1.22 14.75
C GLY A 274 -0.63 -1.73 15.80
N ASP A 275 -0.42 -1.34 17.06
CA ASP A 275 -1.33 -1.63 18.17
C ASP A 275 -2.73 -1.07 17.93
N TRP A 276 -2.81 0.18 17.47
CA TRP A 276 -4.08 0.82 17.12
C TRP A 276 -4.75 0.13 15.93
N ARG A 277 -3.99 -0.25 14.89
CA ARG A 277 -4.52 -1.01 13.76
C ARG A 277 -5.17 -2.32 14.21
N GLU A 278 -4.48 -3.08 15.07
CA GLU A 278 -4.96 -4.36 15.59
C GLU A 278 -6.23 -4.20 16.43
N LYS A 279 -6.22 -3.25 17.37
CA LYS A 279 -7.27 -3.08 18.39
C LYS A 279 -8.52 -2.37 17.86
N ASP A 280 -8.35 -1.49 16.88
CA ASP A 280 -9.38 -0.56 16.41
C ASP A 280 -9.68 -0.72 14.91
N LEU A 281 -8.75 -0.33 14.03
CA LEU A 281 -9.01 -0.21 12.59
C LEU A 281 -9.51 -1.52 11.95
N LEU A 282 -8.84 -2.64 12.23
CA LEU A 282 -9.21 -3.95 11.67
C LEU A 282 -10.61 -4.44 12.07
N ARG A 283 -11.18 -3.91 13.16
CA ARG A 283 -12.54 -4.29 13.59
C ARG A 283 -13.64 -3.62 12.77
N ARG A 284 -13.32 -2.50 12.12
CA ARG A 284 -14.30 -1.63 11.44
C ARG A 284 -14.06 -1.49 9.95
N LYS A 285 -12.85 -1.78 9.45
CA LYS A 285 -12.52 -1.77 8.02
C LYS A 285 -11.54 -2.89 7.69
N ARG A 286 -11.93 -3.76 6.74
CA ARG A 286 -11.03 -4.76 6.13
C ARG A 286 -10.00 -4.04 5.26
N HIS A 287 -8.74 -4.46 5.37
CA HIS A 287 -7.61 -3.97 4.59
C HIS A 287 -6.37 -4.84 4.85
N ASP A 288 -5.40 -4.81 3.95
CA ASP A 288 -4.16 -5.59 4.03
C ASP A 288 -3.07 -4.87 4.79
N ASN A 289 -2.98 -3.55 4.56
CA ASN A 289 -1.91 -2.71 5.08
C ASN A 289 -2.40 -1.30 5.43
N ALA A 290 -1.84 -0.69 6.48
CA ALA A 290 -2.12 0.70 6.81
C ALA A 290 -0.82 1.52 6.89
N GLN A 291 -0.82 2.72 6.31
CA GLN A 291 0.35 3.60 6.30
C GLN A 291 0.00 4.92 7.01
N LEU A 292 0.78 5.30 8.01
CA LEU A 292 0.64 6.56 8.73
C LEU A 292 1.53 7.63 8.10
N LEU A 293 0.92 8.67 7.54
CA LEU A 293 1.60 9.89 7.14
C LEU A 293 1.64 10.87 8.33
N THR A 294 2.85 11.26 8.73
CA THR A 294 3.07 12.20 9.84
C THR A 294 3.70 13.50 9.39
N GLY A 295 3.26 14.60 10.01
CA GLY A 295 3.92 15.90 9.86
C GLY A 295 5.04 16.13 10.88
N ILE A 296 5.28 15.17 11.78
CA ILE A 296 6.35 15.23 12.78
C ILE A 296 7.69 14.93 12.11
N ASP A 297 8.71 15.69 12.49
CA ASP A 297 10.09 15.37 12.14
C ASP A 297 10.58 14.19 12.99
N LEU A 298 10.91 13.08 12.31
CA LEU A 298 11.37 11.86 12.95
C LEU A 298 12.85 12.00 13.33
N ASN A 299 13.26 11.25 14.35
CA ASN A 299 14.62 11.29 14.84
C ASN A 299 15.61 10.74 13.80
N GLU A 300 16.89 11.08 13.97
CA GLU A 300 18.01 10.49 13.21
C GLU A 300 17.88 10.65 11.68
N GLN A 301 17.18 11.70 11.22
CA GLN A 301 16.92 11.95 9.79
C GLN A 301 16.14 10.81 9.12
N THR A 302 15.33 10.08 9.89
CA THR A 302 14.47 9.02 9.38
C THR A 302 13.34 9.58 8.52
N LEU A 303 13.10 9.04 7.33
CA LEU A 303 11.93 9.38 6.52
C LEU A 303 10.79 8.40 6.62
N GLY A 304 11.09 7.15 6.93
CA GLY A 304 10.10 6.09 7.06
C GLY A 304 10.64 4.90 7.82
N ILE A 305 9.71 4.09 8.32
CA ILE A 305 10.01 2.81 8.96
C ILE A 305 8.80 1.89 8.85
N ALA A 306 9.05 0.60 8.61
CA ALA A 306 8.03 -0.43 8.54
C ALA A 306 8.56 -1.78 9.04
N PRO A 307 7.72 -2.66 9.62
CA PRO A 307 8.16 -3.99 10.00
C PRO A 307 8.43 -4.83 8.76
N MET A 308 9.62 -5.43 8.69
CA MET A 308 9.96 -6.39 7.65
C MET A 308 9.01 -7.60 7.67
N SER A 309 8.57 -8.05 6.50
CA SER A 309 7.66 -9.18 6.36
C SER A 309 6.40 -9.06 7.24
N GLY A 310 5.94 -7.82 7.43
CA GLY A 310 4.79 -7.46 8.25
C GLY A 310 3.45 -7.64 7.53
N MET A 311 3.46 -7.70 6.20
CA MET A 311 2.24 -7.75 5.38
C MET A 311 1.29 -8.88 5.82
N CYS A 312 -0.01 -8.59 5.84
CA CYS A 312 -1.09 -9.46 6.34
C CYS A 312 -1.12 -9.75 7.86
N LYS A 313 -0.11 -9.36 8.65
CA LYS A 313 -0.15 -9.56 10.11
C LYS A 313 -0.99 -8.49 10.79
N PRO A 314 -1.85 -8.81 11.78
CA PRO A 314 -2.76 -7.84 12.40
C PRO A 314 -2.12 -6.59 13.01
N LYS A 315 -0.97 -6.73 13.68
CA LYS A 315 -0.22 -5.59 14.25
C LYS A 315 0.83 -5.04 13.28
N SER A 316 1.60 -5.92 12.63
CA SER A 316 2.82 -5.53 11.91
C SER A 316 2.63 -5.12 10.44
N SER A 317 1.43 -5.26 9.86
CA SER A 317 1.17 -4.80 8.49
C SER A 317 0.89 -3.29 8.46
N VAL A 318 1.93 -2.53 8.82
CA VAL A 318 1.90 -1.07 8.91
C VAL A 318 3.21 -0.45 8.42
N GLY A 319 3.18 0.83 8.11
CA GLY A 319 4.38 1.67 8.01
C GLY A 319 4.11 3.10 8.48
N LEU A 320 5.20 3.80 8.80
CA LEU A 320 5.22 5.20 9.21
C LEU A 320 6.06 5.97 8.21
N ILE A 321 5.52 7.05 7.65
CA ILE A 321 6.21 7.89 6.67
C ILE A 321 6.09 9.36 7.09
N GLN A 322 7.23 10.06 7.12
CA GLN A 322 7.28 11.50 7.30
C GLN A 322 6.89 12.20 5.99
N ASP A 323 5.91 13.11 6.07
CA ASP A 323 5.61 14.04 4.99
C ASP A 323 6.68 15.16 4.97
N TYR A 324 7.89 14.84 4.54
CA TYR A 324 9.06 15.70 4.78
C TYR A 324 9.24 16.85 3.77
N CYS A 325 8.64 16.77 2.58
CA CYS A 325 8.79 17.77 1.54
C CYS A 325 7.48 18.03 0.77
N LYS A 326 7.46 19.06 -0.09
CA LYS A 326 6.27 19.39 -0.91
C LYS A 326 6.02 18.38 -2.03
N SER A 327 7.07 17.73 -2.53
CA SER A 327 6.95 16.74 -3.60
C SER A 327 6.21 15.50 -3.12
N TYR A 328 4.99 15.27 -3.62
CA TYR A 328 4.23 14.05 -3.33
C TYR A 328 4.96 12.82 -3.89
N LEU A 329 5.67 12.98 -5.02
CA LEU A 329 6.42 11.92 -5.68
C LEU A 329 7.48 11.33 -4.74
N LEU A 330 8.24 12.19 -4.07
CA LEU A 330 9.26 11.73 -3.12
C LEU A 330 8.68 11.01 -1.91
N VAL A 331 7.54 11.49 -1.39
CA VAL A 331 6.83 10.79 -0.29
C VAL A 331 6.25 9.46 -0.76
N ALA A 332 5.81 9.37 -2.02
CA ALA A 332 5.35 8.12 -2.62
C ALA A 332 6.48 7.08 -2.75
N ILE A 333 7.70 7.50 -3.10
CA ILE A 333 8.86 6.60 -3.14
C ILE A 333 9.20 6.08 -1.75
N VAL A 334 9.16 6.93 -0.71
CA VAL A 334 9.35 6.47 0.68
C VAL A 334 8.27 5.46 1.06
N MET A 335 6.99 5.75 0.76
CA MET A 335 5.91 4.79 1.04
C MET A 335 6.08 3.47 0.26
N ALA A 336 6.57 3.50 -0.98
CA ALA A 336 6.86 2.29 -1.75
C ALA A 336 8.01 1.49 -1.12
N HIS A 337 9.04 2.16 -0.61
CA HIS A 337 10.13 1.55 0.14
C HIS A 337 9.62 0.85 1.41
N GLU A 338 8.79 1.53 2.22
CA GLU A 338 8.22 0.96 3.43
C GLU A 338 7.25 -0.21 3.16
N LEU A 339 6.46 -0.14 2.08
CA LEU A 339 5.68 -1.28 1.61
C LEU A 339 6.59 -2.43 1.15
N GLY A 340 7.75 -2.15 0.56
CA GLY A 340 8.78 -3.14 0.23
C GLY A 340 9.25 -3.92 1.46
N HIS A 341 9.55 -3.22 2.57
CA HIS A 341 9.85 -3.85 3.85
C HIS A 341 8.70 -4.76 4.32
N ASN A 342 7.45 -4.27 4.29
CA ASN A 342 6.29 -5.10 4.65
C ASN A 342 6.19 -6.37 3.78
N LEU A 343 6.61 -6.32 2.53
CA LEU A 343 6.68 -7.42 1.56
C LEU A 343 7.96 -8.28 1.67
N GLY A 344 8.76 -8.08 2.71
CA GLY A 344 9.94 -8.88 3.04
C GLY A 344 11.20 -8.52 2.26
N MET A 345 11.25 -7.35 1.63
CA MET A 345 12.44 -6.84 0.96
C MET A 345 13.33 -6.13 1.99
N ASP A 346 14.64 -6.40 1.97
CA ASP A 346 15.66 -5.72 2.77
C ASP A 346 16.27 -4.57 1.97
N HIS A 347 17.13 -3.78 2.61
CA HIS A 347 17.89 -2.75 1.91
C HIS A 347 18.81 -3.34 0.83
N ASP A 348 18.91 -2.62 -0.29
CA ASP A 348 19.80 -2.97 -1.40
C ASP A 348 21.27 -2.74 -1.00
N ASP A 349 22.12 -3.71 -1.29
CA ASP A 349 23.57 -3.58 -1.18
C ASP A 349 24.22 -3.26 -2.54
N GLY A 350 25.56 -3.13 -2.56
CA GLY A 350 26.29 -2.81 -3.79
C GLY A 350 26.24 -3.88 -4.90
N ASN A 351 25.66 -5.06 -4.65
CA ASN A 351 25.49 -6.14 -5.62
C ASN A 351 24.09 -6.16 -6.25
N CYS A 352 23.14 -5.40 -5.70
CA CYS A 352 21.76 -5.35 -6.17
C CYS A 352 21.63 -4.43 -7.39
N ILE A 353 20.96 -4.91 -8.43
CA ILE A 353 20.83 -4.23 -9.72
C ILE A 353 19.35 -4.02 -10.04
N CYS A 354 18.97 -2.77 -10.28
CA CYS A 354 17.68 -2.41 -10.86
C CYS A 354 17.86 -1.83 -12.26
N ARG A 355 16.75 -1.69 -12.99
CA ARG A 355 16.74 -1.18 -14.37
C ARG A 355 17.38 0.21 -14.50
N GLU A 356 17.18 1.05 -13.49
CA GLU A 356 17.70 2.41 -13.42
C GLU A 356 18.00 2.76 -11.96
N MET A 357 19.21 3.27 -11.71
CA MET A 357 19.63 3.70 -10.38
C MET A 357 19.10 5.12 -10.05
N PRO A 358 18.72 5.39 -8.80
CA PRO A 358 18.78 4.51 -7.63
C PRO A 358 17.62 3.49 -7.59
N CYS A 359 17.85 2.37 -6.89
CA CYS A 359 16.83 1.36 -6.62
C CYS A 359 15.97 1.74 -5.42
N ILE A 360 14.72 1.26 -5.38
CA ILE A 360 13.74 1.65 -4.34
C ILE A 360 14.22 1.30 -2.94
N MET A 361 14.84 0.13 -2.76
CA MET A 361 15.29 -0.34 -1.44
C MET A 361 16.67 0.21 -1.04
N SER A 362 17.16 1.27 -1.68
CA SER A 362 18.33 2.00 -1.20
C SER A 362 18.09 2.50 0.25
N PRO A 363 19.02 2.26 1.20
CA PRO A 363 18.85 2.64 2.60
C PRO A 363 18.81 4.17 2.80
N GLU A 364 19.48 4.91 1.93
CA GLU A 364 19.50 6.38 1.93
C GLU A 364 18.62 6.92 0.80
N ALA A 365 17.84 7.96 1.14
CA ALA A 365 17.05 8.68 0.17
C ALA A 365 17.96 9.51 -0.75
N GLY A 366 18.06 9.08 -2.00
CA GLY A 366 18.83 9.78 -3.02
C GLY A 366 18.14 11.05 -3.51
N SER A 367 18.92 11.90 -4.18
CA SER A 367 18.42 13.12 -4.80
C SER A 367 17.70 12.92 -6.14
N LYS A 368 17.43 11.67 -6.54
CA LYS A 368 16.66 11.27 -7.72
C LYS A 368 15.60 10.25 -7.28
N PRO A 369 14.36 10.30 -7.78
CA PRO A 369 13.33 9.34 -7.43
C PRO A 369 13.69 7.95 -7.97
N ALA A 370 13.52 6.93 -7.14
CA ALA A 370 13.71 5.52 -7.50
C ALA A 370 12.38 4.91 -7.95
N PHE A 371 12.32 4.31 -9.13
CA PHE A 371 11.08 3.72 -9.67
C PHE A 371 11.13 2.20 -9.83
N TYR A 372 12.29 1.58 -9.57
CA TYR A 372 12.50 0.15 -9.82
C TYR A 372 13.06 -0.55 -8.59
N PHE A 373 12.44 -1.66 -8.23
CA PHE A 373 13.00 -2.63 -7.30
C PHE A 373 14.19 -3.35 -7.95
N SER A 374 15.17 -3.76 -7.13
CA SER A 374 16.32 -4.51 -7.61
C SER A 374 15.98 -6.00 -7.82
N ASP A 375 16.90 -6.71 -8.47
CA ASP A 375 16.87 -8.18 -8.53
C ASP A 375 16.96 -8.84 -7.14
N CYS A 376 17.67 -8.25 -6.18
CA CYS A 376 17.67 -8.67 -4.78
C CYS A 376 16.28 -8.56 -4.15
N SER A 377 15.64 -7.39 -4.24
CA SER A 377 14.31 -7.17 -3.67
C SER A 377 13.29 -8.11 -4.30
N TRP A 378 13.39 -8.36 -5.62
CA TRP A 378 12.56 -9.35 -6.30
C TRP A 378 12.75 -10.74 -5.70
N ASN A 379 13.98 -11.22 -5.55
CA ASN A 379 14.25 -12.54 -4.97
C ASN A 379 13.76 -12.68 -3.53
N GLN A 380 13.88 -11.62 -2.73
CA GLN A 380 13.37 -11.58 -1.35
C GLN A 380 11.85 -11.61 -1.32
N TYR A 381 11.18 -10.81 -2.15
CA TYR A 381 9.72 -10.85 -2.31
C TYR A 381 9.23 -12.22 -2.78
N GLN A 382 9.93 -12.88 -3.70
CA GLN A 382 9.60 -14.25 -4.12
C GLN A 382 9.68 -15.24 -2.95
N LYS A 383 10.68 -15.10 -2.07
CA LYS A 383 10.77 -15.91 -0.83
C LYS A 383 9.63 -15.57 0.10
N PHE A 384 9.37 -14.29 0.36
CA PHE A 384 8.24 -13.83 1.17
C PHE A 384 6.94 -14.48 0.72
N ARG A 385 6.62 -14.43 -0.58
CA ARG A 385 5.41 -15.07 -1.14
C ARG A 385 5.35 -16.58 -0.94
N ASN A 386 6.49 -17.27 -0.97
CA ASN A 386 6.56 -18.72 -0.84
C ASN A 386 6.54 -19.18 0.63
N ASP A 387 7.19 -18.44 1.52
CA ASP A 387 7.42 -18.77 2.93
C ASP A 387 6.26 -18.28 3.81
N ILE A 388 5.86 -17.03 3.61
CA ILE A 388 4.66 -16.44 4.18
C ILE A 388 3.61 -16.61 3.10
N LYS A 389 2.66 -17.54 3.30
CA LYS A 389 1.46 -17.59 2.47
C LYS A 389 0.74 -16.25 2.66
N SER A 390 1.10 -15.26 1.85
CA SER A 390 0.72 -13.85 1.89
C SER A 390 -0.71 -13.73 1.39
N LYS A 391 -1.62 -14.37 2.14
CA LYS A 391 -2.98 -14.69 1.72
C LYS A 391 -3.84 -13.47 1.47
N CYS A 392 -3.61 -12.41 2.24
CA CYS A 392 -4.41 -11.18 2.14
C CYS A 392 -4.13 -10.41 0.85
N ILE A 393 -3.00 -10.67 0.17
CA ILE A 393 -2.69 -10.00 -1.10
C ILE A 393 -3.07 -10.83 -2.32
N ASP A 394 -3.72 -11.98 -2.12
CA ASP A 394 -4.21 -12.85 -3.20
C ASP A 394 -5.64 -12.51 -3.62
N ASN A 395 -6.46 -11.89 -2.76
CA ASN A 395 -7.82 -11.48 -3.09
C ASN A 395 -7.82 -10.26 -4.01
N LYS A 396 -8.03 -10.52 -5.30
CA LYS A 396 -8.30 -9.50 -6.31
C LYS A 396 -9.60 -8.75 -5.98
N PRO A 397 -9.59 -7.41 -5.87
CA PRO A 397 -10.81 -6.59 -5.88
C PRO A 397 -11.63 -6.88 -7.13
N LEU A 398 -12.96 -6.73 -7.08
CA LEU A 398 -13.84 -7.19 -8.16
C LEU A 398 -13.50 -6.50 -9.48
N LYS A 399 -13.77 -7.18 -10.61
CA LYS A 399 -13.44 -6.70 -11.96
C LYS A 399 -14.15 -5.40 -12.35
N THR A 400 -15.27 -5.07 -11.69
CA THR A 400 -15.92 -3.76 -11.80
C THR A 400 -15.06 -2.62 -11.26
N ASP A 401 -14.11 -2.95 -10.37
CA ASP A 401 -13.20 -2.02 -9.71
C ASP A 401 -11.98 -1.73 -10.58
N ILE A 402 -11.54 -2.70 -11.40
CA ILE A 402 -10.28 -2.65 -12.15
C ILE A 402 -10.57 -2.47 -13.63
N VAL A 403 -10.40 -1.25 -14.10
CA VAL A 403 -10.88 -0.84 -15.41
C VAL A 403 -9.83 0.13 -16.01
N SER A 404 -8.54 -0.08 -15.76
CA SER A 404 -7.49 0.74 -16.40
C SER A 404 -7.54 0.51 -17.92
N PRO A 405 -7.15 1.46 -18.77
CA PRO A 405 -7.04 1.16 -20.18
C PRO A 405 -5.88 0.20 -20.44
N ALA A 406 -6.22 -0.80 -21.25
CA ALA A 406 -5.43 -1.95 -21.65
C ALA A 406 -3.98 -1.64 -22.05
N PHE A 407 -3.00 -1.88 -21.17
CA PHE A 407 -1.65 -2.18 -21.63
C PHE A 407 -1.51 -3.67 -21.84
N CYS A 408 -1.80 -4.09 -23.06
CA CYS A 408 -1.72 -5.49 -23.42
C CYS A 408 -0.28 -6.03 -23.23
N GLY A 409 -0.11 -6.85 -22.21
CA GLY A 409 1.13 -7.49 -21.83
C GLY A 409 1.65 -7.14 -20.42
N ASN A 410 0.91 -6.36 -19.62
CA ASN A 410 1.24 -6.08 -18.20
C ASN A 410 0.69 -7.14 -17.22
N TYR A 411 0.01 -8.16 -17.74
CA TYR A 411 -0.70 -9.24 -17.05
C TYR A 411 -2.05 -8.85 -16.42
N PHE A 412 -2.38 -7.58 -16.25
CA PHE A 412 -3.62 -7.09 -15.63
C PHE A 412 -4.74 -7.01 -16.66
N VAL A 413 -5.79 -7.84 -16.48
CA VAL A 413 -6.98 -7.76 -17.33
C VAL A 413 -7.71 -6.46 -17.06
N GLU A 414 -7.49 -5.52 -17.96
CA GLU A 414 -7.92 -4.13 -17.94
C GLU A 414 -9.21 -3.94 -18.77
N GLU A 415 -9.86 -2.77 -18.70
CA GLU A 415 -11.10 -2.56 -19.47
C GLU A 415 -10.82 -2.47 -20.97
N GLY A 416 -11.56 -3.26 -21.74
CA GLY A 416 -11.35 -3.46 -23.17
C GLY A 416 -10.54 -4.71 -23.48
N GLU A 417 -9.78 -5.23 -22.52
CA GLU A 417 -9.14 -6.54 -22.61
C GLU A 417 -10.11 -7.64 -22.20
N GLU A 418 -9.98 -8.79 -22.84
CA GLU A 418 -10.69 -10.00 -22.42
C GLU A 418 -9.75 -10.98 -21.69
N CYS A 419 -8.44 -10.72 -21.79
CA CYS A 419 -7.36 -11.49 -21.19
C CYS A 419 -6.03 -10.71 -21.32
N ASP A 420 -5.08 -10.92 -20.41
CA ASP A 420 -3.70 -10.51 -20.58
C ASP A 420 -2.77 -11.61 -20.06
N CYS A 421 -1.90 -12.11 -20.92
CA CYS A 421 -0.96 -13.19 -20.63
C CYS A 421 0.51 -12.75 -20.71
N GLY A 422 0.76 -11.44 -20.68
CA GLY A 422 2.07 -10.85 -20.88
C GLY A 422 2.40 -10.64 -22.36
N PHE A 423 3.58 -10.06 -22.61
CA PHE A 423 4.08 -9.83 -23.98
C PHE A 423 4.10 -11.12 -24.84
N PRO A 424 4.01 -11.01 -26.18
CA PRO A 424 3.96 -12.16 -27.09
C PRO A 424 5.06 -13.22 -26.91
N GLY A 425 6.26 -12.83 -26.49
CA GLY A 425 7.36 -13.78 -26.24
C GLY A 425 7.21 -14.61 -24.96
N ASN A 426 6.42 -14.12 -23.99
CA ASN A 426 6.25 -14.73 -22.67
C ASN A 426 4.87 -15.39 -22.49
N CYS A 427 3.88 -15.01 -23.29
CA CYS A 427 2.55 -15.57 -23.22
C CYS A 427 2.52 -17.06 -23.59
N ARG A 428 2.06 -17.88 -22.64
CA ARG A 428 1.85 -19.33 -22.81
C ARG A 428 0.39 -19.74 -22.84
N ASN A 429 -0.51 -18.76 -22.76
CA ASN A 429 -1.94 -18.97 -22.63
C ASN A 429 -2.59 -19.07 -24.03
N PRO A 430 -3.08 -20.25 -24.47
CA PRO A 430 -3.68 -20.40 -25.80
C PRO A 430 -5.06 -19.72 -25.92
N CYS A 431 -5.69 -19.37 -24.80
CA CYS A 431 -6.97 -18.68 -24.77
C CYS A 431 -6.82 -17.18 -25.10
N CYS A 432 -5.60 -16.64 -25.02
CA CYS A 432 -5.33 -15.22 -25.12
C CYS A 432 -4.40 -14.86 -26.27
N ASN A 433 -4.79 -13.89 -27.09
CA ASN A 433 -3.90 -13.29 -28.07
C ASN A 433 -3.09 -12.17 -27.41
N ALA A 434 -1.83 -12.46 -27.07
CA ALA A 434 -0.89 -11.56 -26.42
C ALA A 434 -0.58 -10.24 -27.16
N THR A 435 -0.96 -10.10 -28.43
CA THR A 435 -0.77 -8.85 -29.18
C THR A 435 -1.99 -7.94 -29.09
N THR A 436 -3.17 -8.51 -28.86
CA THR A 436 -4.44 -7.78 -28.89
C THR A 436 -5.20 -7.84 -27.57
N CYS A 437 -4.78 -8.68 -26.62
CA CYS A 437 -5.43 -8.96 -25.34
C CYS A 437 -6.92 -9.28 -25.50
N LYS A 438 -7.19 -10.05 -26.56
CA LYS A 438 -8.50 -10.58 -26.94
C LYS A 438 -8.51 -12.09 -26.84
N LEU A 439 -9.67 -12.65 -26.54
CA LEU A 439 -9.84 -14.10 -26.55
C LEU A 439 -9.66 -14.66 -27.94
N THR A 440 -9.02 -15.82 -28.01
CA THR A 440 -8.93 -16.57 -29.26
C THR A 440 -10.32 -17.10 -29.64
N PRO A 441 -10.63 -17.27 -30.95
CA PRO A 441 -11.94 -17.73 -31.38
C PRO A 441 -12.37 -19.05 -30.70
N GLY A 442 -13.53 -19.03 -30.04
CA GLY A 442 -14.09 -20.18 -29.31
C GLY A 442 -13.75 -20.24 -27.82
N SER A 443 -12.92 -19.32 -27.32
CA SER A 443 -12.64 -19.14 -25.90
C SER A 443 -13.72 -18.28 -25.24
N GLU A 444 -14.21 -18.68 -24.07
CA GLU A 444 -15.18 -17.95 -23.23
C GLU A 444 -14.47 -17.13 -22.14
N CYS A 445 -13.27 -17.56 -21.76
CA CYS A 445 -12.44 -16.90 -20.76
C CYS A 445 -10.96 -17.11 -21.12
N GLY A 446 -10.12 -16.17 -20.67
CA GLY A 446 -8.68 -16.22 -20.86
C GLY A 446 -7.93 -16.35 -19.55
N ASP A 447 -8.47 -15.78 -18.47
CA ASP A 447 -7.85 -15.77 -17.15
C ASP A 447 -8.92 -15.87 -16.05
N GLY A 448 -8.47 -16.04 -14.80
CA GLY A 448 -9.31 -16.19 -13.60
C GLY A 448 -9.41 -17.63 -13.10
N GLU A 449 -9.58 -17.82 -11.79
CA GLU A 449 -9.59 -19.13 -11.13
C GLU A 449 -10.76 -20.01 -11.56
N CYS A 450 -11.83 -19.40 -12.09
CA CYS A 450 -12.98 -20.09 -12.67
C CYS A 450 -12.88 -20.26 -14.19
N CYS A 451 -11.69 -20.09 -14.77
CA CYS A 451 -11.41 -20.37 -16.18
C CYS A 451 -10.59 -21.67 -16.32
N ASP A 452 -11.16 -22.68 -16.98
CA ASP A 452 -10.43 -23.89 -17.34
C ASP A 452 -10.62 -24.24 -18.82
N GLN A 453 -9.53 -24.60 -19.49
CA GLN A 453 -9.53 -24.90 -20.93
C GLN A 453 -10.29 -23.87 -21.78
N CYS A 454 -10.09 -22.58 -21.47
CA CYS A 454 -10.75 -21.45 -22.11
C CYS A 454 -12.29 -21.42 -21.96
N ARG A 455 -12.84 -22.11 -20.95
CA ARG A 455 -14.28 -22.15 -20.64
C ARG A 455 -14.56 -21.77 -19.20
N ILE A 456 -15.69 -21.12 -18.97
CA ILE A 456 -16.13 -20.79 -17.63
C ILE A 456 -16.53 -22.09 -16.93
N GLN A 457 -15.95 -22.33 -15.75
CA GLN A 457 -16.24 -23.50 -14.94
C GLN A 457 -17.69 -23.47 -14.45
N THR A 458 -18.29 -24.66 -14.29
CA THR A 458 -19.68 -24.78 -13.86
C THR A 458 -19.91 -24.25 -12.44
N ALA A 459 -21.13 -23.79 -12.16
CA ALA A 459 -21.52 -23.32 -10.83
C ALA A 459 -21.24 -24.39 -9.75
N GLY A 460 -20.63 -23.98 -8.64
CA GLY A 460 -20.26 -24.89 -7.54
C GLY A 460 -18.90 -25.57 -7.71
N THR A 461 -18.11 -25.23 -8.74
CA THR A 461 -16.71 -25.68 -8.81
C THR A 461 -15.87 -24.84 -7.86
N GLU A 462 -15.08 -25.47 -6.98
CA GLU A 462 -14.24 -24.76 -6.01
C GLU A 462 -13.11 -24.02 -6.76
N CYS A 463 -13.07 -22.69 -6.65
CA CYS A 463 -12.03 -21.87 -7.26
C CYS A 463 -10.97 -21.43 -6.26
N ARG A 464 -11.38 -21.20 -5.01
CA ARG A 464 -10.47 -20.93 -3.91
C ARG A 464 -10.80 -21.88 -2.76
N PRO A 465 -9.94 -22.88 -2.48
CA PRO A 465 -10.13 -23.72 -1.31
C PRO A 465 -9.98 -22.89 -0.04
N ALA A 466 -10.76 -23.23 0.99
CA ALA A 466 -10.58 -22.67 2.32
C ALA A 466 -9.17 -22.96 2.79
N TRP A 467 -8.43 -21.92 3.18
CA TRP A 467 -7.05 -22.10 3.57
C TRP A 467 -6.91 -22.84 4.91
N ASP A 468 -7.76 -22.47 5.87
CA ASP A 468 -7.92 -23.17 7.14
C ASP A 468 -9.36 -23.05 7.65
N GLU A 469 -9.56 -23.40 8.91
CA GLU A 469 -10.85 -23.40 9.59
C GLU A 469 -11.45 -21.98 9.79
N CYS A 470 -10.65 -20.92 9.60
CA CYS A 470 -11.05 -19.51 9.73
C CYS A 470 -11.27 -18.80 8.40
N ASP A 471 -11.30 -19.58 7.34
CA ASP A 471 -11.48 -19.15 5.97
C ASP A 471 -12.66 -19.90 5.35
N VAL A 472 -13.35 -19.29 4.39
CA VAL A 472 -14.49 -19.92 3.70
C VAL A 472 -14.04 -20.27 2.29
N PRO A 473 -14.35 -21.46 1.74
CA PRO A 473 -14.03 -21.75 0.35
C PRO A 473 -14.97 -20.99 -0.58
N GLU A 474 -14.44 -20.48 -1.68
CA GLU A 474 -15.23 -19.84 -2.74
C GLU A 474 -15.38 -20.77 -3.94
N TYR A 475 -16.56 -20.64 -4.55
CA TYR A 475 -16.98 -21.47 -5.66
C TYR A 475 -17.40 -20.60 -6.83
N CYS A 476 -17.07 -21.08 -8.03
CA CYS A 476 -17.49 -20.48 -9.27
C CYS A 476 -19.00 -20.33 -9.33
N THR A 477 -19.45 -19.18 -9.82
CA THR A 477 -20.87 -18.87 -10.02
C THR A 477 -21.44 -19.54 -11.28
N GLY A 478 -20.56 -20.00 -12.18
CA GLY A 478 -20.94 -20.47 -13.52
C GLY A 478 -21.23 -19.35 -14.52
N GLN A 479 -21.09 -18.09 -14.11
CA GLN A 479 -21.39 -16.91 -14.94
C GLN A 479 -20.17 -16.00 -15.14
N SER A 480 -19.11 -16.19 -14.36
CA SER A 480 -17.89 -15.40 -14.38
C SER A 480 -16.67 -16.32 -14.37
N ALA A 481 -15.59 -15.87 -15.01
CA ALA A 481 -14.28 -16.49 -14.95
C ALA A 481 -13.51 -16.13 -13.66
N GLU A 482 -13.93 -15.09 -12.94
CA GLU A 482 -13.33 -14.68 -11.66
C GLU A 482 -13.97 -15.45 -10.50
N CYS A 483 -13.17 -15.82 -9.51
CA CYS A 483 -13.67 -16.31 -8.24
C CYS A 483 -14.40 -15.18 -7.49
N PRO A 484 -15.49 -15.46 -6.75
CA PRO A 484 -16.12 -14.47 -5.88
C PRO A 484 -15.13 -13.84 -4.88
N THR A 485 -15.46 -12.65 -4.36
CA THR A 485 -14.68 -11.97 -3.32
C THR A 485 -14.44 -12.91 -2.13
N ASP A 486 -13.21 -12.96 -1.65
CA ASP A 486 -12.79 -13.75 -0.49
C ASP A 486 -13.60 -13.39 0.76
N VAL A 487 -14.19 -14.39 1.42
CA VAL A 487 -14.97 -14.20 2.65
C VAL A 487 -14.32 -14.96 3.79
N LEU A 488 -13.96 -14.23 4.84
CA LEU A 488 -13.44 -14.83 6.07
C LEU A 488 -14.56 -15.46 6.90
N GLN A 489 -14.19 -16.47 7.69
CA GLN A 489 -15.11 -17.02 8.67
C GLN A 489 -15.43 -15.99 9.75
N ARG A 490 -16.66 -16.03 10.29
CA ARG A 490 -17.06 -15.11 11.36
C ARG A 490 -16.15 -15.21 12.58
N ASN A 491 -15.88 -14.07 13.20
CA ASN A 491 -15.17 -14.02 14.47
C ASN A 491 -15.92 -14.87 15.53
N GLY A 492 -15.17 -15.65 16.31
CA GLY A 492 -15.70 -16.55 17.32
C GLY A 492 -16.04 -17.95 16.84
N GLN A 493 -15.89 -18.27 15.55
CA GLN A 493 -16.01 -19.66 15.09
C GLN A 493 -14.88 -20.53 15.69
N PRO A 494 -15.17 -21.69 16.28
CA PRO A 494 -14.13 -22.59 16.80
C PRO A 494 -13.16 -23.07 15.71
N CYS A 495 -11.87 -23.11 16.01
CA CYS A 495 -10.81 -23.56 15.10
C CYS A 495 -9.75 -24.43 15.81
N LYS A 496 -8.99 -25.20 15.04
CA LYS A 496 -7.94 -26.15 15.46
C LYS A 496 -8.45 -27.14 16.49
N ASN A 497 -9.57 -27.81 16.20
CA ASN A 497 -10.26 -28.71 17.14
C ASN A 497 -10.71 -28.01 18.44
N ASN A 498 -11.28 -26.81 18.32
CA ASN A 498 -11.74 -25.98 19.44
C ASN A 498 -10.61 -25.54 20.40
N ASN A 499 -9.36 -25.57 19.95
CA ASN A 499 -8.22 -25.01 20.69
C ASN A 499 -8.13 -23.48 20.56
N GLY A 500 -8.77 -22.90 19.54
CA GLY A 500 -8.87 -21.48 19.30
C GLY A 500 -10.24 -21.07 18.79
N TYR A 501 -10.38 -19.76 18.56
CA TYR A 501 -11.51 -19.17 17.87
C TYR A 501 -10.99 -18.26 16.77
N CYS A 502 -11.67 -18.23 15.63
CA CYS A 502 -11.33 -17.36 14.53
C CYS A 502 -11.45 -15.90 14.94
N TYR A 503 -10.44 -15.13 14.58
CA TYR A 503 -10.37 -13.71 14.79
C TYR A 503 -9.68 -13.06 13.59
N ASN A 504 -10.42 -12.26 12.83
CA ASN A 504 -9.97 -11.57 11.63
C ASN A 504 -9.21 -12.51 10.66
N GLY A 505 -9.81 -13.67 10.35
CA GLY A 505 -9.28 -14.64 9.39
C GLY A 505 -8.13 -15.51 9.90
N VAL A 506 -7.69 -15.34 11.15
CA VAL A 506 -6.65 -16.19 11.76
C VAL A 506 -7.19 -16.96 12.95
N CYS A 507 -6.57 -18.09 13.27
CA CYS A 507 -6.82 -18.87 14.48
C CYS A 507 -5.71 -18.60 15.51
N PRO A 508 -5.77 -17.53 16.32
CA PRO A 508 -4.74 -17.21 17.29
C PRO A 508 -4.75 -18.23 18.44
N ILE A 509 -3.75 -19.11 18.45
CA ILE A 509 -3.51 -20.08 19.50
C ILE A 509 -2.14 -19.88 20.13
N LEU A 510 -2.05 -20.07 21.45
CA LEU A 510 -0.83 -19.89 22.23
C LEU A 510 0.35 -20.71 21.66
N THR A 511 0.09 -21.91 21.14
CA THR A 511 1.12 -22.78 20.56
C THR A 511 1.81 -22.12 19.37
N ASN A 512 1.03 -21.55 18.44
CA ASN A 512 1.58 -20.91 17.25
C ASN A 512 2.32 -19.61 17.61
N GLN A 513 1.82 -18.88 18.60
CA GLN A 513 2.52 -17.69 19.11
C GLN A 513 3.87 -18.06 19.72
N CYS A 514 3.95 -19.15 20.50
CA CYS A 514 5.21 -19.64 21.04
C CYS A 514 6.20 -20.02 19.93
N ILE A 515 5.72 -20.76 18.93
CA ILE A 515 6.53 -21.17 17.78
C ILE A 515 7.02 -19.94 17.00
N SER A 516 6.15 -18.93 16.81
CA SER A 516 6.51 -17.70 16.11
C SER A 516 7.56 -16.87 16.84
N LEU A 517 7.60 -16.89 18.18
CA LEU A 517 8.54 -16.09 18.96
C LEU A 517 9.85 -16.81 19.28
N PHE A 518 9.84 -18.14 19.38
CA PHE A 518 10.99 -18.90 19.88
C PHE A 518 11.37 -20.11 19.02
N GLY A 519 10.71 -20.30 17.87
CA GLY A 519 10.96 -21.41 16.96
C GLY A 519 10.17 -22.68 17.28
N SER A 520 10.26 -23.67 16.38
CA SER A 520 9.42 -24.88 16.43
C SER A 520 9.68 -25.83 17.60
N SER A 521 10.78 -25.65 18.35
CA SER A 521 11.14 -26.50 19.48
C SER A 521 10.33 -26.22 20.74
N VAL A 522 9.67 -25.05 20.86
CA VAL A 522 8.98 -24.66 22.09
C VAL A 522 7.52 -25.09 22.14
N THR A 523 6.99 -25.18 23.35
CA THR A 523 5.55 -25.38 23.61
C THR A 523 5.01 -24.36 24.60
N VAL A 524 3.68 -24.30 24.72
CA VAL A 524 3.01 -23.39 25.68
C VAL A 524 3.38 -23.78 27.10
N ALA A 525 3.77 -22.79 27.90
CA ALA A 525 4.12 -23.02 29.30
C ALA A 525 2.90 -23.44 30.15
N PRO A 526 3.11 -24.16 31.26
CA PRO A 526 2.02 -24.49 32.18
C PRO A 526 1.44 -23.23 32.84
N ASP A 527 0.18 -23.30 33.27
CA ASP A 527 -0.59 -22.23 33.91
C ASP A 527 0.10 -21.52 35.08
N ARG A 528 1.06 -22.19 35.74
CA ARG A 528 1.87 -21.61 36.81
C ARG A 528 2.82 -20.51 36.32
N CYS A 529 3.28 -20.57 35.07
CA CYS A 529 4.11 -19.51 34.47
C CYS A 529 3.29 -18.23 34.28
N PHE A 530 2.05 -18.36 33.80
CA PHE A 530 1.13 -17.23 33.62
C PHE A 530 0.75 -16.54 34.94
N ASN A 531 0.98 -17.15 36.10
CA ASN A 531 0.78 -16.47 37.40
C ASN A 531 1.73 -15.27 37.57
N ASN A 532 2.84 -15.19 36.83
CA ASN A 532 3.70 -14.00 36.82
C ASN A 532 2.94 -12.75 36.37
N ASN A 533 1.95 -12.88 35.48
CA ASN A 533 1.13 -11.77 35.00
C ASN A 533 0.24 -11.13 36.08
N LEU A 534 0.05 -11.82 37.22
CA LEU A 534 -0.67 -11.28 38.38
C LEU A 534 0.13 -10.20 39.14
N GLN A 535 1.43 -10.09 38.85
CA GLN A 535 2.31 -9.14 39.54
C GLN A 535 2.11 -7.70 39.05
N GLY A 536 1.74 -7.50 37.78
CA GLY A 536 1.61 -6.17 37.15
C GLY A 536 2.93 -5.41 37.18
N THR A 537 3.99 -6.08 36.76
CA THR A 537 5.33 -5.50 36.58
C THR A 537 5.51 -5.12 35.12
N GLU A 538 6.59 -4.41 34.82
CA GLU A 538 6.96 -4.05 33.45
C GLU A 538 7.02 -5.23 32.48
N ASN A 539 7.44 -6.40 32.95
CA ASN A 539 7.53 -7.60 32.11
C ASN A 539 6.23 -8.42 32.11
N PHE A 540 5.42 -8.32 33.16
CA PHE A 540 4.32 -9.25 33.41
C PHE A 540 3.06 -8.49 33.84
N HIS A 541 2.21 -8.19 32.86
CA HIS A 541 1.00 -7.36 33.02
C HIS A 541 -0.12 -7.77 32.05
N CYS A 542 -1.30 -7.16 32.21
CA CYS A 542 -2.42 -7.20 31.26
C CYS A 542 -2.65 -5.84 30.57
N GLY A 543 -1.61 -5.02 30.52
CA GLY A 543 -1.63 -3.74 29.81
C GLY A 543 -1.00 -2.64 30.64
N MET A 544 -1.02 -1.44 30.09
CA MET A 544 -0.47 -0.25 30.73
C MET A 544 -1.48 0.90 30.58
N GLU A 545 -1.84 1.52 31.70
CA GLU A 545 -2.67 2.72 31.73
C GLU A 545 -1.92 3.81 32.50
N ASN A 546 -1.84 5.02 31.92
CA ASN A 546 -1.21 6.19 32.55
C ASN A 546 0.22 5.91 33.09
N GLY A 547 1.01 5.13 32.34
CA GLY A 547 2.38 4.76 32.72
C GLY A 547 2.48 3.74 33.86
N ARG A 548 1.36 3.13 34.27
CA ARG A 548 1.34 2.06 35.28
C ARG A 548 0.94 0.74 34.64
N TYR A 549 1.71 -0.30 34.94
CA TYR A 549 1.40 -1.66 34.51
C TYR A 549 0.22 -2.23 35.30
N ILE A 550 -0.76 -2.76 34.57
CA ILE A 550 -1.99 -3.31 35.14
C ILE A 550 -1.77 -4.77 35.48
N LYS A 551 -2.01 -5.12 36.75
CA LYS A 551 -2.05 -6.52 37.20
C LYS A 551 -3.19 -7.24 36.49
N CYS A 552 -2.91 -8.41 35.93
CA CYS A 552 -3.97 -9.27 35.43
C CYS A 552 -4.87 -9.72 36.59
N LYS A 553 -6.18 -9.80 36.36
CA LYS A 553 -7.07 -10.55 37.26
C LYS A 553 -6.76 -12.04 37.12
N PRO A 554 -7.09 -12.87 38.13
CA PRO A 554 -6.84 -14.31 38.08
C PRO A 554 -7.33 -15.00 36.80
N GLN A 555 -8.50 -14.60 36.27
CA GLN A 555 -9.05 -15.12 35.02
C GLN A 555 -8.37 -14.59 33.75
N ASP A 556 -7.74 -13.42 33.82
CA ASP A 556 -7.15 -12.70 32.68
C ASP A 556 -5.66 -13.01 32.52
N LYS A 557 -5.07 -13.82 33.41
CA LYS A 557 -3.62 -14.11 33.41
C LYS A 557 -3.08 -14.68 32.10
N LYS A 558 -3.93 -15.32 31.29
CA LYS A 558 -3.61 -15.85 29.95
C LYS A 558 -3.82 -14.85 28.81
N CYS A 559 -4.21 -13.63 29.12
CA CYS A 559 -4.26 -12.51 28.18
C CYS A 559 -3.14 -11.50 28.41
N GLY A 560 -2.23 -11.77 29.35
CA GLY A 560 -1.02 -10.97 29.59
C GLY A 560 0.17 -11.44 28.75
N ARG A 561 1.38 -11.41 29.34
CA ARG A 561 2.61 -11.93 28.72
C ARG A 561 2.45 -13.41 28.33
N LEU A 562 2.86 -13.76 27.12
CA LEU A 562 2.95 -15.15 26.69
C LEU A 562 4.13 -15.84 27.38
N PHE A 563 3.91 -17.08 27.82
CA PHE A 563 4.97 -17.93 28.34
C PHE A 563 5.08 -19.22 27.54
N CYS A 564 6.31 -19.57 27.19
CA CYS A 564 6.66 -20.78 26.45
C CYS A 564 7.73 -21.57 27.23
N VAL A 565 7.93 -22.83 26.86
CA VAL A 565 8.93 -23.71 27.47
C VAL A 565 9.65 -24.50 26.37
N GLU A 566 10.94 -24.71 26.55
CA GLU A 566 11.69 -25.66 25.74
C GLU A 566 11.46 -27.09 26.26
N PRO A 567 11.67 -28.12 25.43
CA PRO A 567 11.55 -29.52 25.85
C PRO A 567 12.52 -29.78 27.01
N PRO A 568 12.10 -30.47 28.08
CA PRO A 568 12.88 -30.57 29.30
C PRO A 568 14.19 -31.35 29.07
N THR A 569 15.33 -30.65 29.16
CA THR A 569 16.68 -31.27 29.22
C THR A 569 17.10 -31.65 30.65
N GLY A 570 16.35 -31.22 31.68
CA GLY A 570 16.57 -31.65 33.06
C GLY A 570 15.67 -30.95 34.07
N GLY A 571 14.59 -31.62 34.50
CA GLY A 571 13.82 -31.42 35.75
C GLY A 571 13.11 -30.08 36.03
N GLY A 572 13.65 -28.95 35.58
CA GLY A 572 13.11 -27.61 35.80
C GLY A 572 12.28 -27.13 34.61
N ILE A 573 11.17 -26.43 34.90
CA ILE A 573 10.42 -25.69 33.87
C ILE A 573 10.94 -24.26 33.86
N ASN A 574 11.60 -23.87 32.78
CA ASN A 574 11.99 -22.49 32.54
C ASN A 574 10.88 -21.75 31.80
N CYS A 575 10.18 -20.83 32.47
CA CYS A 575 9.11 -20.03 31.87
C CYS A 575 9.72 -18.95 30.95
N LYS A 576 9.95 -19.28 29.68
CA LYS A 576 10.50 -18.36 28.68
C LYS A 576 9.45 -17.32 28.29
N SER A 577 9.85 -16.06 28.24
CA SER A 577 9.04 -14.94 27.77
C SER A 577 9.97 -13.91 27.14
N ILE A 578 9.48 -13.18 26.14
CA ILE A 578 10.23 -12.10 25.46
C ILE A 578 9.51 -10.78 25.70
N ARG A 579 10.29 -9.70 25.71
CA ARG A 579 9.83 -8.30 25.74
C ARG A 579 10.77 -7.49 24.87
N SER A 580 10.24 -6.48 24.20
CA SER A 580 11.02 -5.41 23.58
C SER A 580 10.99 -4.16 24.46
N GLU A 581 12.13 -3.47 24.63
CA GLU A 581 12.14 -2.19 25.36
C GLU A 581 11.33 -1.10 24.65
N GLY A 582 11.19 -1.18 23.33
CA GLY A 582 10.42 -0.25 22.51
C GLY A 582 8.92 -0.59 22.38
N ASP A 583 8.56 -1.86 22.57
CA ASP A 583 7.21 -2.39 22.45
C ASP A 583 6.86 -3.22 23.71
N PRO A 584 6.18 -2.62 24.72
CA PRO A 584 5.71 -3.35 25.90
C PRO A 584 4.76 -4.49 25.55
N ASP A 585 4.05 -4.40 24.43
CA ASP A 585 3.09 -5.38 23.94
C ASP A 585 3.78 -6.53 23.15
N HIS A 586 5.05 -6.38 22.75
CA HIS A 586 5.80 -7.43 22.05
C HIS A 586 5.92 -8.68 22.92
N GLY A 587 5.35 -9.82 22.49
CA GLY A 587 5.35 -11.06 23.27
C GLY A 587 4.21 -11.18 24.27
N MET A 588 3.24 -10.27 24.26
CA MET A 588 1.93 -10.47 24.88
C MET A 588 1.11 -11.47 24.07
N VAL A 589 0.13 -12.11 24.71
CA VAL A 589 -0.80 -13.03 24.04
C VAL A 589 -1.69 -12.24 23.07
N ASP A 590 -1.73 -12.64 21.79
CA ASP A 590 -2.49 -11.94 20.75
C ASP A 590 -3.98 -11.80 21.09
N LEU A 591 -4.62 -10.79 20.51
CA LEU A 591 -6.06 -10.62 20.62
C LEU A 591 -6.82 -11.76 19.94
N GLY A 592 -8.01 -12.06 20.44
CA GLY A 592 -8.82 -13.20 19.99
C GLY A 592 -8.31 -14.58 20.45
N THR A 593 -7.14 -14.65 21.09
CA THR A 593 -6.60 -15.91 21.62
C THR A 593 -7.51 -16.52 22.66
N LYS A 594 -7.76 -17.83 22.56
CA LYS A 594 -8.51 -18.58 23.56
C LYS A 594 -7.81 -18.56 24.93
N CYS A 595 -8.48 -17.98 25.93
CA CYS A 595 -7.98 -17.91 27.31
C CYS A 595 -8.65 -18.92 28.26
N ALA A 596 -9.88 -19.33 27.92
CA ALA A 596 -10.63 -20.41 28.57
C ALA A 596 -11.69 -20.95 27.59
N ASP A 597 -12.39 -22.02 27.94
CA ASP A 597 -13.49 -22.52 27.11
C ASP A 597 -14.59 -21.46 26.96
N GLY A 598 -14.98 -21.19 25.70
CA GLY A 598 -15.95 -20.15 25.35
C GLY A 598 -15.44 -18.71 25.50
N LYS A 599 -14.14 -18.51 25.75
CA LYS A 599 -13.58 -17.19 26.07
C LYS A 599 -12.32 -16.85 25.29
N VAL A 600 -12.19 -15.57 24.97
CA VAL A 600 -11.07 -15.00 24.22
C VAL A 600 -10.49 -13.76 24.91
N CYS A 601 -9.24 -13.45 24.59
CA CYS A 601 -8.60 -12.20 25.00
C CYS A 601 -9.08 -11.04 24.14
N ASN A 602 -9.78 -10.07 24.74
CA ASN A 602 -10.18 -8.85 24.05
C ASN A 602 -9.06 -7.78 24.04
N SER A 603 -9.32 -6.65 23.39
CA SER A 603 -8.40 -5.50 23.30
C SER A 603 -7.97 -4.92 24.65
N ASN A 604 -8.78 -5.09 25.71
CA ASN A 604 -8.44 -4.70 27.08
C ASN A 604 -7.63 -5.78 27.82
N ARG A 605 -7.15 -6.81 27.10
CA ARG A 605 -6.46 -8.00 27.63
C ARG A 605 -7.25 -8.70 28.74
N GLN A 606 -8.58 -8.71 28.61
CA GLN A 606 -9.49 -9.42 29.50
C GLN A 606 -9.95 -10.72 28.85
N CYS A 607 -10.08 -11.77 29.66
CA CYS A 607 -10.62 -13.05 29.23
C CYS A 607 -12.15 -13.01 29.30
N VAL A 608 -12.77 -12.67 28.17
CA VAL A 608 -14.22 -12.43 28.06
C VAL A 608 -14.92 -13.50 27.23
N ASP A 609 -16.23 -13.61 27.37
CA ASP A 609 -17.04 -14.50 26.53
C ASP A 609 -16.88 -14.14 25.06
N VAL A 610 -16.74 -15.15 24.20
CA VAL A 610 -16.52 -14.97 22.76
C VAL A 610 -17.64 -14.16 22.11
N ASN A 611 -18.89 -14.29 22.58
CA ASN A 611 -20.04 -13.52 22.06
C ASN A 611 -20.10 -12.08 22.60
N THR A 612 -19.32 -11.77 23.64
CA THR A 612 -19.17 -10.39 24.14
C THR A 612 -18.01 -9.67 23.46
N ALA A 613 -17.02 -10.42 22.97
CA ALA A 613 -15.86 -9.87 22.29
C ALA A 613 -16.17 -9.37 20.87
N TYR A 614 -17.13 -10.01 20.18
CA TYR A 614 -17.40 -9.84 18.76
C TYR A 614 -18.82 -9.40 18.47
#